data_AF-A0A9R1JYK9-F1
#
_entry.id   AF-A0A9R1JYK9-F1
#
_cell.length_a   1.000
_cell.length_b   1.000
_cell.length_c   1.000
_cell.angle_alpha   90.00
_cell.angle_beta   90.00
_cell.angle_gamma   90.00
#
_symmetry.space_group_name_H-M   'P 1'
#
loop_
_entity.id
_entity.type
_entity.pdbx_description
1 polymer ?
#
loop_
_entity_poly.entity_id
_entity_poly.type
_entity_poly.pdbx_seq_one_letter_code
_entity_poly.pdbx_strand_id
1 'polypeptide(L)'
;MDGTSSNKRQLEAQLEGDSNAKRHNVTMRLETLDCSVCSEPLRPPIFQSSLGHFICLSCRSEILDKKCHLCSAVTSFERCFGMEHVIKSVTVACSNAKYGCAEQIIYYQKEEHEKMCPNAPCFCPESGCGFAGSTMALLGHMTGKHKCPLSTCDDPSMVNVYLYLEPGLRVLHCHEDDQFFLFNMASESFGHAISVVCVQPRVTEPKFTCDLYYDSSTTDDSQNSCCKVRSSSLSDGLPTGYDLIVPKGKVSDEGNGIMLRATIREKRNVFYDSDSDEVPRALGRRKRNGRNPDCSDPNHERPVPLAARLIPDYSESEDERPLAARFSKIRGYER
;
A
#
# COMPACT_ATOMS: atom_id res chain seq x y z
N MET A 1 7.38 -42.27 13.39
CA MET A 1 7.26 -40.80 13.20
C MET A 1 5.79 -40.49 12.93
N ASP A 2 5.41 -39.23 12.99
CA ASP A 2 4.07 -38.63 12.75
C ASP A 2 3.38 -38.11 14.02
N GLY A 3 3.45 -36.79 14.20
CA GLY A 3 2.96 -36.12 15.41
C GLY A 3 3.09 -34.60 15.36
N THR A 4 2.47 -33.95 14.37
CA THR A 4 2.58 -32.48 14.21
C THR A 4 1.28 -31.75 13.79
N SER A 5 0.13 -32.43 13.70
CA SER A 5 -1.12 -31.81 13.18
C SER A 5 -2.12 -31.33 14.26
N SER A 6 -2.14 -31.94 15.45
CA SER A 6 -3.20 -31.68 16.45
C SER A 6 -3.15 -30.30 17.12
N ASN A 7 -1.97 -29.66 17.19
CA ASN A 7 -1.79 -28.45 18.01
C ASN A 7 -2.47 -27.19 17.43
N LYS A 8 -2.69 -27.11 16.12
CA LYS A 8 -3.29 -25.92 15.49
C LYS A 8 -4.80 -25.81 15.79
N ARG A 9 -5.54 -26.91 15.60
CA ARG A 9 -6.98 -27.00 15.91
C ARG A 9 -7.27 -26.82 17.40
N GLN A 10 -6.33 -27.17 18.28
CA GLN A 10 -6.51 -27.03 19.73
C GLN A 10 -6.31 -25.59 20.22
N LEU A 11 -5.61 -24.73 19.48
CA LEU A 11 -5.53 -23.28 19.74
C LEU A 11 -6.78 -22.55 19.27
N GLU A 12 -7.32 -22.92 18.11
CA GLU A 12 -8.55 -22.34 17.57
C GLU A 12 -9.77 -22.69 18.45
N ALA A 13 -9.89 -23.93 18.91
CA ALA A 13 -10.97 -24.38 19.80
C ALA A 13 -10.95 -23.79 21.22
N GLN A 14 -9.88 -23.11 21.64
CA GLN A 14 -9.81 -22.43 22.96
C GLN A 14 -10.39 -21.01 22.95
N LEU A 15 -10.68 -20.43 21.78
CA LEU A 15 -11.24 -19.08 21.66
C LEU A 15 -12.78 -19.04 21.66
N GLU A 16 -13.45 -20.17 21.37
CA GLU A 16 -14.91 -20.25 21.29
C GLU A 16 -15.58 -20.65 22.62
N GLY A 17 -14.79 -20.86 23.68
CA GLY A 17 -15.20 -21.50 24.93
C GLY A 17 -15.39 -20.59 26.15
N ASP A 18 -15.85 -19.34 26.01
CA ASP A 18 -16.21 -18.50 27.18
C ASP A 18 -17.38 -17.53 26.91
N SER A 19 -18.59 -18.10 26.84
CA SER A 19 -19.84 -17.38 26.59
C SER A 19 -20.55 -16.89 27.86
N ASN A 20 -19.89 -16.82 29.03
CA ASN A 20 -20.50 -16.28 30.26
C ASN A 20 -19.54 -15.61 31.27
N ALA A 21 -18.32 -15.23 30.89
CA ALA A 21 -17.48 -14.39 31.76
C ALA A 21 -18.06 -12.97 31.91
N LYS A 22 -18.32 -12.55 33.15
CA LYS A 22 -18.70 -11.18 33.49
C LYS A 22 -17.55 -10.22 33.19
N ARG A 23 -17.69 -9.42 32.12
CA ARG A 23 -16.75 -8.36 31.77
C ARG A 23 -17.13 -7.07 32.50
N HIS A 24 -16.14 -6.42 33.12
CA HIS A 24 -16.28 -5.13 33.77
C HIS A 24 -15.25 -4.16 33.21
N ASN A 25 -15.63 -2.88 33.07
CA ASN A 25 -14.71 -1.84 32.64
C ASN A 25 -13.74 -1.53 33.79
N VAL A 26 -12.46 -1.87 33.61
CA VAL A 26 -11.38 -1.61 34.58
C VAL A 26 -10.45 -0.56 34.00
N THR A 27 -10.15 0.48 34.78
CA THR A 27 -9.16 1.49 34.41
C THR A 27 -7.79 1.09 34.96
N MET A 28 -6.79 1.05 34.08
CA MET A 28 -5.41 0.66 34.38
C MET A 28 -4.44 1.51 33.57
N ARG A 29 -3.26 1.79 34.14
CA ARG A 29 -2.12 2.34 33.41
C ARG A 29 -1.50 1.23 32.56
N LEU A 30 -1.63 1.34 31.24
CA LEU A 30 -1.20 0.31 30.29
C LEU A 30 0.32 0.08 30.32
N GLU A 31 1.08 1.09 30.75
CA GLU A 31 2.53 1.05 30.94
C GLU A 31 2.95 0.01 32.00
N THR A 32 2.03 -0.40 32.88
CA THR A 32 2.22 -1.51 33.84
C THR A 32 2.32 -2.88 33.15
N LEU A 33 1.88 -2.96 31.90
CA LEU A 33 1.86 -4.15 31.06
C LEU A 33 2.98 -4.17 30.01
N ASP A 34 3.87 -3.19 30.04
CA ASP A 34 5.00 -3.10 29.12
C ASP A 34 6.24 -3.78 29.71
N CYS A 35 7.14 -4.21 28.83
CA CYS A 35 8.41 -4.80 29.19
C CYS A 35 9.25 -3.75 29.91
N SER A 36 9.54 -3.99 31.18
CA SER A 36 10.29 -3.06 32.03
C SER A 36 11.73 -2.76 31.56
N VAL A 37 12.23 -3.40 30.49
CA VAL A 37 13.54 -3.12 29.87
C VAL A 37 13.40 -2.33 28.57
N CYS A 38 12.55 -2.75 27.62
CA CYS A 38 12.42 -2.10 26.31
C CYS A 38 11.20 -1.18 26.16
N SER A 39 10.32 -1.11 27.17
CA SER A 39 9.05 -0.37 27.16
C SER A 39 8.04 -0.77 26.07
N GLU A 40 8.24 -1.94 25.45
CA GLU A 40 7.28 -2.51 24.48
C GLU A 40 6.21 -3.36 25.20
N PRO A 41 4.95 -3.39 24.73
CA PRO A 41 3.89 -4.22 25.32
C PRO A 41 4.31 -5.68 25.52
N LEU A 42 4.08 -6.23 26.72
CA LEU A 42 4.44 -7.61 27.02
C LEU A 42 3.66 -8.58 26.13
N ARG A 43 4.35 -9.59 25.60
CA ARG A 43 3.79 -10.65 24.77
C ARG A 43 4.18 -12.01 25.34
N PRO A 44 3.29 -13.02 25.37
CA PRO A 44 3.68 -14.38 25.70
C PRO A 44 4.81 -14.90 24.79
N PRO A 45 5.88 -15.52 25.32
CA PRO A 45 6.10 -15.82 26.72
C PRO A 45 6.63 -14.63 27.55
N ILE A 46 6.05 -14.43 28.73
CA ILE A 46 6.42 -13.37 29.68
C ILE A 46 7.27 -13.96 30.80
N PHE A 47 8.33 -13.26 31.21
CA PHE A 47 9.21 -13.71 32.29
C PHE A 47 9.19 -12.75 33.48
N GLN A 48 9.24 -13.29 34.68
CA GLN A 48 9.19 -12.56 35.95
C GLN A 48 10.45 -12.85 36.77
N SER A 49 11.02 -11.81 37.37
CA SER A 49 12.09 -11.92 38.38
C SER A 49 11.54 -12.30 39.76
N SER A 50 12.40 -12.80 40.65
CA SER A 50 12.04 -13.07 42.06
C SER A 50 11.49 -11.86 42.83
N LEU A 51 11.74 -10.63 42.36
CA LEU A 51 11.22 -9.38 42.92
C LEU A 51 10.08 -8.75 42.10
N GLY A 52 9.49 -9.49 41.16
CA GLY A 52 8.24 -9.11 40.50
C GLY A 52 8.34 -8.30 39.21
N HIS A 53 9.52 -7.89 38.76
CA HIS A 53 9.68 -7.21 37.45
C HIS A 53 9.41 -8.17 36.30
N PHE A 54 8.60 -7.73 35.33
CA PHE A 54 8.23 -8.48 34.12
C PHE A 54 9.02 -8.02 32.88
N ILE A 55 9.49 -8.98 32.08
CA ILE A 55 10.21 -8.75 30.83
C ILE A 55 9.69 -9.65 29.70
N CYS A 56 9.89 -9.22 28.45
CA CYS A 56 9.59 -10.01 27.27
C CYS A 56 10.70 -11.04 26.95
N LEU A 57 10.41 -11.98 26.03
CA LEU A 57 11.35 -13.01 25.57
C LEU A 57 12.67 -12.43 25.01
N SER A 58 12.60 -11.34 24.23
CA SER A 58 13.78 -10.72 23.63
C SER A 58 14.71 -10.21 24.73
N CYS A 59 14.22 -9.34 25.63
CA CYS A 59 15.01 -8.86 26.76
C CYS A 59 15.46 -9.98 27.71
N ARG A 60 14.70 -11.08 27.85
CA ARG A 60 15.13 -12.24 28.63
C ARG A 60 16.40 -12.87 28.08
N SER A 61 16.55 -12.89 26.75
CA SER A 61 17.67 -13.50 26.03
C SER A 61 18.94 -12.67 26.15
N GLU A 62 18.82 -11.33 26.21
CA GLU A 62 19.95 -10.40 26.38
C GLU A 62 20.51 -10.38 27.82
N ILE A 63 19.75 -10.82 28.84
CA ILE A 63 20.20 -10.84 30.24
C ILE A 63 21.07 -12.08 30.51
N LEU A 64 22.38 -11.93 30.29
CA LEU A 64 23.40 -12.97 30.45
C LEU A 64 23.89 -13.15 31.89
N ASP A 65 23.93 -12.08 32.69
CA ASP A 65 24.58 -12.04 34.02
C ASP A 65 23.69 -12.54 35.19
N LYS A 66 22.47 -13.01 34.89
CA LYS A 66 21.43 -13.36 35.88
C LYS A 66 21.15 -12.22 36.87
N LYS A 67 21.24 -10.96 36.44
CA LYS A 67 20.91 -9.79 37.24
C LYS A 67 19.69 -9.08 36.67
N CYS A 68 18.79 -8.63 37.53
CA CYS A 68 17.73 -7.72 37.11
C CYS A 68 18.29 -6.31 36.95
N HIS A 69 18.23 -5.73 35.76
CA HIS A 69 18.72 -4.36 35.51
C HIS A 69 17.95 -3.27 36.28
N LEU A 70 16.76 -3.58 36.80
CA LEU A 70 15.86 -2.60 37.44
C LEU A 70 16.12 -2.46 38.94
N CYS A 71 16.29 -3.58 39.64
CA CYS A 71 16.56 -3.60 41.09
C CYS A 71 17.99 -4.05 41.45
N SER A 72 18.83 -4.35 40.46
CA SER A 72 20.18 -4.91 40.62
C SER A 72 20.29 -6.24 41.38
N ALA A 73 19.18 -6.90 41.72
CA ALA A 73 19.18 -8.19 42.38
C ALA A 73 19.63 -9.32 41.44
N VAL A 74 20.41 -10.27 41.97
CA VAL A 74 20.72 -11.54 41.29
C VAL A 74 19.46 -12.40 41.30
N THR A 75 19.00 -12.83 40.12
CA THR A 75 17.71 -13.50 39.95
C THR A 75 17.67 -14.34 38.67
N SER A 76 16.98 -15.48 38.70
CA SER A 76 16.43 -16.09 37.49
C SER A 76 15.21 -15.27 37.06
N PHE A 77 14.98 -15.23 35.74
CA PHE A 77 13.70 -14.79 35.19
C PHE A 77 12.97 -16.03 34.67
N GLU A 78 11.83 -16.34 35.28
CA GLU A 78 11.04 -17.55 35.03
C GLU A 78 9.73 -17.20 34.32
N ARG A 79 9.19 -18.14 33.54
CA ARG A 79 8.01 -17.88 32.70
C ARG A 79 6.75 -17.73 33.57
N CYS A 80 6.14 -16.55 33.54
CA CYS A 80 4.97 -16.24 34.35
C CYS A 80 3.67 -16.47 33.56
N PHE A 81 3.19 -17.71 33.60
CA PHE A 81 1.91 -18.08 32.98
C PHE A 81 0.73 -17.26 33.49
N GLY A 82 0.73 -16.86 34.78
CA GLY A 82 -0.33 -15.98 35.32
C GLY A 82 -0.41 -14.64 34.58
N MET A 83 0.74 -14.00 34.36
CA MET A 83 0.81 -12.75 33.60
C MET A 83 0.45 -12.95 32.12
N GLU A 84 0.76 -14.11 31.54
CA GLU A 84 0.32 -14.46 30.18
C GLU A 84 -1.19 -14.66 30.05
N HIS A 85 -1.91 -15.00 31.12
CA HIS A 85 -3.38 -15.03 31.11
C HIS A 85 -3.96 -13.63 31.28
N VAL A 86 -3.39 -12.81 32.18
CA VAL A 86 -3.77 -11.40 32.35
C VAL A 86 -3.61 -10.63 31.03
N ILE A 87 -2.44 -10.68 30.40
CA ILE A 87 -2.16 -9.88 29.21
C ILE A 87 -3.07 -10.21 28.01
N LYS A 88 -3.54 -11.47 27.91
CA LYS A 88 -4.47 -11.92 26.87
C LYS A 88 -5.90 -11.46 27.11
N SER A 89 -6.29 -11.17 28.35
CA SER A 89 -7.63 -10.67 28.70
C SER A 89 -7.74 -9.14 28.69
N VAL A 90 -6.61 -8.42 28.75
CA VAL A 90 -6.60 -6.95 28.61
C VAL A 90 -6.88 -6.57 27.17
N THR A 91 -8.04 -5.95 26.95
CA THR A 91 -8.44 -5.37 25.68
C THR A 91 -8.53 -3.85 25.78
N VAL A 92 -8.29 -3.17 24.66
CA VAL A 92 -8.28 -1.71 24.53
C VAL A 92 -8.97 -1.30 23.22
N ALA A 93 -9.57 -0.11 23.21
CA ALA A 93 -10.13 0.45 21.99
C ALA A 93 -9.02 0.84 21.00
N CYS A 94 -9.29 0.65 19.71
CA CYS A 94 -8.45 1.17 18.62
C CYS A 94 -8.32 2.70 18.70
N SER A 95 -7.13 3.26 18.43
CA SER A 95 -6.94 4.73 18.36
C SER A 95 -7.71 5.35 17.18
N ASN A 96 -8.11 4.53 16.21
CA ASN A 96 -8.99 4.90 15.10
C ASN A 96 -10.49 4.80 15.45
N ALA A 97 -10.86 4.63 16.72
CA ALA A 97 -12.28 4.65 17.14
C ALA A 97 -12.99 5.97 16.77
N LYS A 98 -12.26 7.10 16.82
CA LYS A 98 -12.73 8.41 16.33
C LYS A 98 -13.06 8.47 14.83
N TYR A 99 -12.64 7.47 14.06
CA TYR A 99 -12.90 7.34 12.62
C TYR A 99 -13.84 6.17 12.28
N GLY A 100 -14.41 5.49 13.30
CA GLY A 100 -15.39 4.41 13.13
C GLY A 100 -14.94 3.01 13.57
N CYS A 101 -13.70 2.82 14.04
CA CYS A 101 -13.28 1.51 14.53
C CYS A 101 -13.94 1.13 15.86
N ALA A 102 -14.87 0.17 15.84
CA ALA A 102 -15.54 -0.34 17.03
C ALA A 102 -14.79 -1.51 17.73
N GLU A 103 -13.65 -1.96 17.20
CA GLU A 103 -12.94 -3.13 17.72
C GLU A 103 -12.30 -2.88 19.10
N GLN A 104 -12.42 -3.90 19.97
CA GLN A 104 -11.66 -4.05 21.20
C GLN A 104 -10.53 -5.05 20.93
N ILE A 105 -9.29 -4.56 20.97
CA ILE A 105 -8.09 -5.28 20.54
C ILE A 105 -7.33 -5.73 21.79
N ILE A 106 -6.74 -6.92 21.79
CA ILE A 106 -5.84 -7.33 22.88
C ILE A 106 -4.67 -6.33 22.94
N TYR A 107 -4.34 -5.81 24.12
CA TYR A 107 -3.42 -4.66 24.27
C TYR A 107 -2.13 -4.81 23.47
N TYR A 108 -1.46 -5.96 23.59
CA TYR A 108 -0.19 -6.21 22.91
C TYR A 108 -0.30 -6.40 21.39
N GLN A 109 -1.50 -6.49 20.81
CA GLN A 109 -1.76 -6.57 19.36
C GLN A 109 -2.25 -5.25 18.77
N LYS A 110 -2.37 -4.20 19.58
CA LYS A 110 -2.93 -2.90 19.18
C LYS A 110 -2.19 -2.31 17.98
N GLU A 111 -0.87 -2.34 17.98
CA GLU A 111 -0.04 -1.75 16.92
C GLU A 111 -0.20 -2.50 15.58
N GLU A 112 -0.22 -3.84 15.60
CA GLU A 112 -0.48 -4.65 14.41
C GLU A 112 -1.89 -4.44 13.84
N HIS A 113 -2.91 -4.33 14.71
CA HIS A 113 -4.25 -3.93 14.26
C HIS A 113 -4.20 -2.53 13.63
N GLU A 114 -3.56 -1.54 14.26
CA GLU A 114 -3.59 -0.15 13.81
C GLU A 114 -2.91 0.04 12.45
N LYS A 115 -1.78 -0.63 12.21
CA LYS A 115 -1.12 -0.74 10.88
C LYS A 115 -2.04 -1.32 9.80
N MET A 116 -2.99 -2.16 10.19
CA MET A 116 -3.96 -2.82 9.31
C MET A 116 -5.40 -2.34 9.56
N CYS A 117 -5.64 -1.19 10.18
CA CYS A 117 -7.01 -0.82 10.54
C CYS A 117 -7.78 -0.37 9.28
N PRO A 118 -8.95 -0.96 8.96
CA PRO A 118 -9.73 -0.53 7.80
C PRO A 118 -10.39 0.85 8.02
N ASN A 119 -10.41 1.34 9.27
CA ASN A 119 -10.87 2.67 9.66
C ASN A 119 -9.69 3.62 9.98
N ALA A 120 -8.45 3.29 9.60
CA ALA A 120 -7.36 4.25 9.67
C ALA A 120 -7.68 5.49 8.80
N PRO A 121 -7.14 6.67 9.11
CA PRO A 121 -7.48 7.88 8.36
C PRO A 121 -6.83 7.90 6.98
N CYS A 122 -7.56 8.45 6.01
CA CYS A 122 -7.01 9.03 4.80
C CYS A 122 -6.79 10.54 4.99
N PHE A 123 -5.82 11.10 4.28
CA PHE A 123 -5.36 12.48 4.43
C PHE A 123 -5.70 13.31 3.19
N CYS A 124 -5.89 14.61 3.37
CA CYS A 124 -6.09 15.50 2.24
C CYS A 124 -4.75 15.78 1.54
N PRO A 125 -4.63 15.53 0.21
CA PRO A 125 -3.40 15.77 -0.54
C PRO A 125 -3.13 17.25 -0.86
N GLU A 126 -4.10 18.13 -0.63
CA GLU A 126 -4.01 19.55 -1.00
C GLU A 126 -3.03 20.30 -0.10
N SER A 127 -2.18 21.13 -0.73
CA SER A 127 -1.09 21.83 -0.05
C SER A 127 -1.62 22.71 1.09
N GLY A 128 -1.08 22.51 2.29
CA GLY A 128 -1.51 23.22 3.50
C GLY A 128 -2.81 22.70 4.15
N CYS A 129 -3.44 21.63 3.63
CA CYS A 129 -4.65 21.07 4.22
C CYS A 129 -4.38 19.89 5.18
N GLY A 130 -4.30 20.17 6.47
CA GLY A 130 -4.12 19.14 7.52
C GLY A 130 -5.36 18.29 7.84
N PHE A 131 -6.24 18.01 6.86
CA PHE A 131 -7.42 17.16 7.11
C PHE A 131 -7.05 15.68 7.14
N ALA A 132 -7.60 14.97 8.14
CA ALA A 132 -7.51 13.52 8.27
C ALA A 132 -8.86 12.96 8.77
N GLY A 133 -9.36 11.89 8.14
CA GLY A 133 -10.64 11.27 8.48
C GLY A 133 -10.85 9.95 7.75
N SER A 134 -12.02 9.32 7.90
CA SER A 134 -12.38 8.13 7.10
C SER A 134 -12.41 8.46 5.59
N THR A 135 -12.31 7.44 4.73
CA THR A 135 -12.33 7.60 3.27
C THR A 135 -13.51 8.45 2.78
N MET A 136 -14.70 8.20 3.31
CA MET A 136 -15.92 8.92 2.95
C MET A 136 -15.97 10.35 3.53
N ALA A 137 -15.38 10.58 4.71
CA ALA A 137 -15.20 11.93 5.24
C ALA A 137 -14.22 12.74 4.38
N LEU A 138 -13.16 12.11 3.85
CA LEU A 138 -12.24 12.73 2.89
C LEU A 138 -12.93 13.04 1.56
N LEU A 139 -13.72 12.12 1.01
CA LEU A 139 -14.53 12.36 -0.20
C LEU A 139 -15.42 13.61 -0.05
N GLY A 140 -16.18 13.71 1.05
CA GLY A 140 -17.01 14.87 1.36
C GLY A 140 -16.20 16.15 1.58
N HIS A 141 -15.01 16.04 2.18
CA HIS A 141 -14.09 17.16 2.35
C HIS A 141 -13.54 17.70 1.03
N MET A 142 -13.09 16.83 0.11
CA MET A 142 -12.55 17.22 -1.19
C MET A 142 -13.62 17.94 -2.04
N THR A 143 -14.82 17.36 -2.11
CA THR A 143 -15.93 17.88 -2.90
C THR A 143 -16.58 19.12 -2.26
N GLY A 144 -16.65 19.22 -0.94
CA GLY A 144 -17.24 20.36 -0.23
C GLY A 144 -16.28 21.54 -0.03
N LYS A 145 -15.09 21.30 0.54
CA LYS A 145 -14.13 22.36 0.92
C LYS A 145 -13.25 22.79 -0.25
N HIS A 146 -12.67 21.82 -0.96
CA HIS A 146 -11.78 22.08 -2.09
C HIS A 146 -12.53 22.20 -3.43
N LYS A 147 -13.84 21.87 -3.44
CA LYS A 147 -14.71 21.90 -4.62
C LYS A 147 -14.16 21.06 -5.79
N CYS A 148 -13.43 19.99 -5.47
CA CYS A 148 -12.91 19.07 -6.47
C CYS A 148 -14.06 18.50 -7.30
N PRO A 149 -14.00 18.56 -8.65
CA PRO A 149 -15.04 18.01 -9.51
C PRO A 149 -15.30 16.54 -9.21
N LEU A 150 -16.57 16.18 -9.05
CA LEU A 150 -17.03 14.83 -8.72
C LEU A 150 -17.71 14.20 -9.94
N SER A 151 -17.25 13.02 -10.34
CA SER A 151 -17.97 12.07 -11.18
C SER A 151 -18.45 10.90 -10.32
N THR A 152 -19.63 10.37 -10.60
CA THR A 152 -20.20 9.20 -9.90
C THR A 152 -20.33 8.01 -10.84
N CYS A 153 -20.25 6.81 -10.28
CA CYS A 153 -20.46 5.54 -10.95
C CYS A 153 -21.29 4.60 -10.06
N ASP A 154 -22.03 3.68 -10.66
CA ASP A 154 -22.80 2.68 -9.92
C ASP A 154 -21.93 1.43 -9.67
N ASP A 155 -21.54 0.73 -10.74
CA ASP A 155 -20.72 -0.51 -10.73
C ASP A 155 -19.21 -0.24 -10.95
N PRO A 156 -18.31 -0.55 -9.99
CA PRO A 156 -16.86 -0.39 -10.13
C PRO A 156 -16.17 -1.45 -11.01
N SER A 157 -16.87 -2.52 -11.41
CA SER A 157 -16.28 -3.66 -12.14
C SER A 157 -15.82 -3.30 -13.55
N MET A 158 -16.50 -2.35 -14.22
CA MET A 158 -16.07 -1.76 -15.49
C MET A 158 -16.59 -0.33 -15.69
N VAL A 159 -15.93 0.64 -15.07
CA VAL A 159 -16.26 2.08 -15.19
C VAL A 159 -15.67 2.67 -16.46
N ASN A 160 -16.45 3.44 -17.22
CA ASN A 160 -15.95 4.31 -18.29
C ASN A 160 -16.29 5.76 -17.96
N VAL A 161 -15.28 6.61 -17.76
CA VAL A 161 -15.46 8.03 -17.42
C VAL A 161 -14.77 8.90 -18.45
N TYR A 162 -15.42 10.00 -18.82
CA TYR A 162 -14.85 11.06 -19.65
C TYR A 162 -14.56 12.28 -18.77
N LEU A 163 -13.32 12.75 -18.78
CA LEU A 163 -12.82 13.84 -17.95
C LEU A 163 -12.22 14.91 -18.86
N TYR A 164 -12.54 16.18 -18.63
CA TYR A 164 -11.82 17.28 -19.27
C TYR A 164 -10.40 17.36 -18.71
N LEU A 165 -9.42 17.58 -19.59
CA LEU A 165 -8.03 17.79 -19.18
C LEU A 165 -7.85 19.22 -18.66
N GLU A 166 -7.95 19.40 -17.34
CA GLU A 166 -7.69 20.68 -16.65
C GLU A 166 -6.77 20.42 -15.45
N PRO A 167 -5.85 21.34 -15.09
CA PRO A 167 -4.99 21.18 -13.94
C PRO A 167 -5.75 20.98 -12.61
N GLY A 168 -5.27 20.05 -11.79
CA GLY A 168 -5.74 19.84 -10.42
C GLY A 168 -6.29 18.44 -10.15
N LEU A 169 -7.13 18.35 -9.11
CA LEU A 169 -7.66 17.10 -8.59
C LEU A 169 -9.13 16.88 -9.02
N ARG A 170 -9.42 15.70 -9.58
CA ARG A 170 -10.78 15.23 -9.86
C ARG A 170 -11.09 13.95 -9.09
N VAL A 171 -12.32 13.83 -8.62
CA VAL A 171 -12.80 12.71 -7.83
C VAL A 171 -13.74 11.86 -8.66
N LEU A 172 -13.54 10.54 -8.63
CA LEU A 172 -14.50 9.55 -9.10
C LEU A 172 -14.94 8.70 -7.89
N HIS A 173 -16.25 8.66 -7.64
CA HIS A 173 -16.86 7.86 -6.58
C HIS A 173 -17.73 6.76 -7.18
N CYS A 174 -17.61 5.53 -6.71
CA CYS A 174 -18.40 4.39 -7.14
C CYS A 174 -19.21 3.82 -5.97
N HIS A 175 -20.54 3.84 -6.11
CA HIS A 175 -21.48 3.74 -5.00
C HIS A 175 -21.68 2.33 -4.43
N GLU A 176 -21.53 1.26 -5.22
CA GLU A 176 -21.79 -0.11 -4.72
C GLU A 176 -20.81 -0.58 -3.63
N ASP A 177 -19.56 -0.10 -3.69
CA ASP A 177 -18.47 -0.52 -2.78
C ASP A 177 -17.85 0.65 -1.97
N ASP A 178 -18.48 1.84 -1.97
CA ASP A 178 -17.91 3.10 -1.42
C ASP A 178 -16.47 3.38 -1.92
N GLN A 179 -16.18 3.02 -3.18
CA GLN A 179 -14.84 3.16 -3.75
C GLN A 179 -14.59 4.59 -4.23
N PHE A 180 -13.46 5.16 -3.81
CA PHE A 180 -13.04 6.50 -4.16
C PHE A 180 -11.72 6.46 -4.94
N PHE A 181 -11.75 6.93 -6.18
CA PHE A 181 -10.58 7.16 -7.02
C PHE A 181 -10.29 8.66 -7.15
N LEU A 182 -9.01 9.02 -7.04
CA LEU A 182 -8.54 10.39 -7.23
C LEU A 182 -7.66 10.44 -8.48
N PHE A 183 -8.02 11.32 -9.42
CA PHE A 183 -7.22 11.67 -10.58
C PHE A 183 -6.48 12.96 -10.28
N ASN A 184 -5.16 12.92 -10.37
CA ASN A 184 -4.29 14.10 -10.28
C ASN A 184 -3.81 14.45 -11.68
N MET A 185 -4.17 15.64 -12.16
CA MET A 185 -3.76 16.20 -13.45
C MET A 185 -2.77 17.35 -13.17
N ALA A 186 -1.50 17.01 -12.94
CA ALA A 186 -0.46 18.00 -12.67
C ALA A 186 -0.10 18.77 -13.95
N SER A 187 0.02 20.09 -13.86
CA SER A 187 0.50 20.93 -14.96
C SER A 187 2.03 21.02 -14.89
N GLU A 188 2.69 20.50 -15.91
CA GLU A 188 4.14 20.33 -15.98
C GLU A 188 4.74 21.07 -17.17
N SER A 189 6.06 21.29 -17.14
CA SER A 189 6.77 22.00 -18.22
C SER A 189 6.59 21.34 -19.59
N PHE A 190 6.42 20.01 -19.62
CA PHE A 190 6.24 19.19 -20.83
C PHE A 190 4.78 18.94 -21.22
N GLY A 191 3.78 19.24 -20.37
CA GLY A 191 2.38 18.92 -20.62
C GLY A 191 1.55 18.71 -19.37
N HIS A 192 0.47 17.94 -19.47
CA HIS A 192 -0.30 17.48 -18.31
C HIS A 192 0.13 16.07 -17.92
N ALA A 193 0.61 15.92 -16.68
CA ALA A 193 1.01 14.64 -16.12
C ALA A 193 -0.12 14.08 -15.26
N ILE A 194 -0.66 12.94 -15.66
CA ILE A 194 -1.84 12.33 -15.08
C ILE A 194 -1.42 11.15 -14.21
N SER A 195 -1.97 11.06 -13.00
CA SER A 195 -1.88 9.87 -12.15
C SER A 195 -3.22 9.52 -11.52
N VAL A 196 -3.46 8.24 -11.29
CA VAL A 196 -4.69 7.71 -10.66
C VAL A 196 -4.35 6.92 -9.40
N VAL A 197 -5.16 7.09 -8.36
CA VAL A 197 -5.02 6.37 -7.08
C VAL A 197 -6.38 5.93 -6.57
N CYS A 198 -6.46 4.71 -6.03
CA CYS A 198 -7.58 4.26 -5.22
C CYS A 198 -7.32 4.70 -3.77
N VAL A 199 -8.16 5.58 -3.24
CA VAL A 199 -7.97 6.18 -1.91
C VAL A 199 -8.58 5.23 -0.88
N GLN A 200 -7.72 4.59 -0.10
CA GLN A 200 -8.11 3.66 0.96
C GLN A 200 -7.04 3.62 2.06
N PRO A 201 -7.39 3.36 3.34
CA PRO A 201 -6.43 3.50 4.43
C PRO A 201 -5.28 2.49 4.42
N ARG A 202 -5.51 1.32 3.81
CA ARG A 202 -4.53 0.23 3.70
C ARG A 202 -3.86 0.26 2.33
N VAL A 203 -2.53 0.20 2.28
CA VAL A 203 -1.83 -0.14 1.04
C VAL A 203 -1.94 -1.65 0.82
N THR A 204 -2.80 -2.06 -0.11
CA THR A 204 -2.95 -3.45 -0.57
C THR A 204 -2.40 -3.60 -1.98
N GLU A 205 -2.25 -4.85 -2.45
CA GLU A 205 -2.00 -5.10 -3.86
C GLU A 205 -3.03 -4.37 -4.75
N PRO A 206 -2.63 -3.84 -5.93
CA PRO A 206 -3.55 -3.15 -6.84
C PRO A 206 -4.72 -4.05 -7.27
N LYS A 207 -5.91 -3.80 -6.74
CA LYS A 207 -7.14 -4.49 -7.16
C LYS A 207 -7.62 -4.06 -8.55
N PHE A 208 -7.37 -2.82 -8.92
CA PHE A 208 -7.88 -2.23 -10.16
C PHE A 208 -6.78 -1.98 -11.18
N THR A 209 -7.17 -1.99 -12.45
CA THR A 209 -6.40 -1.47 -13.58
C THR A 209 -7.14 -0.31 -14.21
N CYS A 210 -6.43 0.72 -14.67
CA CYS A 210 -7.02 1.83 -15.40
C CYS A 210 -6.38 1.98 -16.78
N ASP A 211 -7.20 1.88 -17.81
CA ASP A 211 -6.83 2.26 -19.18
C ASP A 211 -7.13 3.75 -19.34
N LEU A 212 -6.09 4.56 -19.39
CA LEU A 212 -6.16 5.98 -19.72
C LEU A 212 -5.98 6.14 -21.22
N TYR A 213 -6.86 6.91 -21.87
CA TYR A 213 -6.82 7.19 -23.29
C TYR A 213 -7.15 8.66 -23.56
N TYR A 214 -6.36 9.32 -24.39
CA TYR A 214 -6.75 10.61 -24.97
C TYR A 214 -6.75 10.54 -26.49
N ASP A 215 -7.60 11.36 -27.09
CA ASP A 215 -7.63 11.62 -28.53
C ASP A 215 -7.61 13.14 -28.75
N SER A 216 -6.77 13.61 -29.67
CA SER A 216 -6.61 15.01 -30.03
C SER A 216 -6.97 15.19 -31.51
N SER A 217 -8.25 15.43 -31.78
CA SER A 217 -8.76 15.67 -33.14
C SER A 217 -8.15 16.90 -33.83
N THR A 218 -7.50 17.80 -33.08
CA THR A 218 -6.77 18.95 -33.62
C THR A 218 -5.36 18.62 -34.09
N THR A 219 -4.78 17.49 -33.66
CA THR A 219 -3.38 17.12 -33.97
C THR A 219 -3.20 15.68 -34.47
N ASP A 220 -4.31 15.00 -34.76
CA ASP A 220 -4.41 13.62 -35.27
C ASP A 220 -3.54 12.63 -34.48
N ASP A 221 -3.62 12.73 -33.15
CA ASP A 221 -2.75 12.02 -32.22
C ASP A 221 -3.54 11.51 -31.02
N SER A 222 -3.33 10.23 -30.70
CA SER A 222 -3.99 9.56 -29.61
C SER A 222 -3.01 8.65 -28.88
N GLN A 223 -3.13 8.59 -27.55
CA GLN A 223 -2.29 7.76 -26.71
C GLN A 223 -3.16 6.95 -25.77
N ASN A 224 -2.78 5.68 -25.56
CA ASN A 224 -3.27 4.87 -24.47
C ASN A 224 -2.16 4.54 -23.47
N SER A 225 -2.54 4.31 -22.23
CA SER A 225 -1.68 3.77 -21.18
C SER A 225 -2.53 2.88 -20.26
N CYS A 226 -2.06 1.68 -19.96
CA CYS A 226 -2.69 0.78 -19.00
C CYS A 226 -1.84 0.72 -17.72
N CYS A 227 -2.41 1.17 -16.61
CA CYS A 227 -1.73 1.25 -15.32
C CYS A 227 -2.42 0.35 -14.27
N LYS A 228 -1.65 -0.12 -13.29
CA LYS A 228 -2.19 -0.77 -12.08
C LYS A 228 -2.52 0.32 -11.07
N VAL A 229 -3.80 0.51 -10.73
CA VAL A 229 -4.23 1.54 -9.78
C VAL A 229 -3.77 1.14 -8.39
N ARG A 230 -2.68 1.76 -7.92
CA ARG A 230 -2.19 1.59 -6.55
C ARG A 230 -3.18 2.16 -5.55
N SER A 231 -3.14 1.61 -4.35
CA SER A 231 -3.89 2.08 -3.18
C SER A 231 -3.05 3.05 -2.36
N SER A 232 -3.68 4.04 -1.70
CA SER A 232 -2.99 4.94 -0.77
C SER A 232 -3.95 5.63 0.20
N SER A 233 -3.48 5.87 1.42
CA SER A 233 -4.12 6.75 2.41
C SER A 233 -3.86 8.23 2.14
N LEU A 234 -2.94 8.55 1.21
CA LEU A 234 -2.41 9.89 0.93
C LEU A 234 -1.64 10.54 2.10
N SER A 235 -1.20 9.76 3.11
CA SER A 235 -0.37 10.25 4.23
C SER A 235 0.92 10.92 3.75
N ASP A 236 1.49 10.39 2.66
CA ASP A 236 2.76 10.81 2.10
C ASP A 236 2.53 11.79 0.92
N GLY A 237 1.30 12.28 0.75
CA GLY A 237 0.87 13.19 -0.30
C GLY A 237 0.46 12.51 -1.61
N LEU A 238 0.62 13.24 -2.70
CA LEU A 238 0.29 12.81 -4.07
C LEU A 238 1.36 11.87 -4.66
N PRO A 239 1.02 11.15 -5.75
CA PRO A 239 1.94 10.25 -6.42
C PRO A 239 3.07 11.04 -7.09
N THR A 240 4.30 10.57 -6.93
CA THR A 240 5.49 11.13 -7.62
C THR A 240 5.70 10.56 -9.03
N GLY A 241 5.00 9.47 -9.37
CA GLY A 241 5.01 8.85 -10.69
C GLY A 241 3.74 9.15 -11.49
N TYR A 242 3.86 9.15 -12.81
CA TYR A 242 2.78 9.46 -13.75
C TYR A 242 2.34 8.22 -14.52
N ASP A 243 1.04 8.05 -14.69
CA ASP A 243 0.42 6.93 -15.41
C ASP A 243 0.21 7.27 -16.90
N LEU A 244 0.06 8.57 -17.24
CA LEU A 244 -0.04 9.08 -18.61
C LEU A 244 0.50 10.53 -18.67
N ILE A 245 1.07 10.95 -19.79
CA ILE A 245 1.51 12.34 -20.03
C ILE A 245 0.90 12.82 -21.34
N VAL A 246 0.11 13.90 -21.28
CA VAL A 246 -0.45 14.56 -22.48
C VAL A 246 0.45 15.74 -22.84
N PRO A 247 1.19 15.72 -23.98
CA PRO A 247 2.17 16.74 -24.30
C PRO A 247 1.56 18.14 -24.45
N LYS A 248 2.27 19.19 -24.01
CA LYS A 248 1.77 20.57 -23.99
C LYS A 248 1.26 21.07 -25.35
N GLY A 249 1.95 20.71 -26.44
CA GLY A 249 1.57 21.10 -27.81
C GLY A 249 0.36 20.36 -28.40
N LYS A 250 -0.31 19.49 -27.62
CA LYS A 250 -1.48 18.71 -28.03
C LYS A 250 -2.79 19.24 -27.45
N VAL A 251 -2.70 20.04 -26.38
CA VAL A 251 -3.83 20.68 -25.70
C VAL A 251 -4.30 21.86 -26.55
N SER A 252 -5.55 21.81 -27.02
CA SER A 252 -6.15 22.93 -27.73
C SER A 252 -6.73 23.94 -26.74
N ASP A 253 -6.40 25.22 -26.94
CA ASP A 253 -7.08 26.35 -26.26
C ASP A 253 -8.47 26.63 -26.85
N GLU A 254 -8.81 26.03 -28.01
CA GLU A 254 -10.05 26.32 -28.76
C GLU A 254 -11.29 25.54 -28.26
N GLY A 255 -11.68 25.74 -27.00
CA GLY A 255 -13.03 25.46 -26.46
C GLY A 255 -13.49 23.99 -26.34
N ASN A 256 -13.10 23.12 -27.27
CA ASN A 256 -13.25 21.67 -27.21
C ASN A 256 -11.97 21.08 -26.59
N GLY A 257 -11.82 21.22 -25.27
CA GLY A 257 -10.66 20.71 -24.55
C GLY A 257 -10.48 19.19 -24.71
N ILE A 258 -9.23 18.70 -24.59
CA ILE A 258 -8.95 17.26 -24.68
C ILE A 258 -9.81 16.50 -23.68
N MET A 259 -10.56 15.52 -24.20
CA MET A 259 -11.34 14.60 -23.39
C MET A 259 -10.50 13.36 -23.08
N LEU A 260 -10.09 13.23 -21.82
CA LEU A 260 -9.47 12.03 -21.29
C LEU A 260 -10.54 10.99 -21.00
N ARG A 261 -10.47 9.83 -21.64
CA ARG A 261 -11.25 8.65 -21.26
C ARG A 261 -10.43 7.82 -20.26
N ALA A 262 -11.02 7.55 -19.10
CA ALA A 262 -10.49 6.62 -18.11
C ALA A 262 -11.41 5.39 -18.04
N THR A 263 -10.85 4.19 -18.20
CA THR A 263 -11.58 2.92 -18.06
C THR A 263 -11.03 2.15 -16.87
N ILE A 264 -11.75 2.12 -15.76
CA ILE A 264 -11.33 1.37 -14.55
C ILE A 264 -11.97 -0.01 -14.59
N ARG A 265 -11.19 -1.05 -14.27
CA ARG A 265 -11.64 -2.44 -14.20
C ARG A 265 -11.10 -3.09 -12.93
N GLU A 266 -11.92 -3.88 -12.25
CA GLU A 266 -11.43 -4.76 -11.19
C GLU A 266 -10.75 -6.00 -11.77
N LYS A 267 -9.63 -6.42 -11.16
CA LYS A 267 -9.00 -7.71 -11.46
C LYS A 267 -9.87 -8.84 -10.92
N ARG A 268 -10.60 -9.50 -11.81
CA ARG A 268 -11.18 -10.81 -11.50
C ARG A 268 -10.05 -11.82 -11.27
N ASN A 269 -9.90 -12.27 -10.02
CA ASN A 269 -9.09 -13.45 -9.72
C ASN A 269 -9.78 -14.67 -10.34
N VAL A 270 -9.31 -15.08 -11.52
CA VAL A 270 -9.70 -16.37 -12.10
C VAL A 270 -8.99 -17.46 -11.30
N PHE A 271 -9.67 -17.94 -10.25
CA PHE A 271 -9.34 -19.23 -9.67
C PHE A 271 -9.66 -20.29 -10.72
N TYR A 272 -8.62 -20.88 -11.31
CA TYR A 272 -8.75 -22.11 -12.06
C TYR A 272 -9.01 -23.24 -11.06
N ASP A 273 -10.29 -23.49 -10.77
CA ASP A 273 -10.71 -24.69 -10.05
C ASP A 273 -10.31 -25.90 -10.90
N SER A 274 -9.23 -26.55 -10.49
CA SER A 274 -8.53 -27.59 -11.25
C SER A 274 -8.97 -28.97 -10.80
N ASP A 275 -10.28 -29.19 -10.71
CA ASP A 275 -10.90 -30.46 -10.30
C ASP A 275 -12.29 -30.63 -10.95
N SER A 276 -12.32 -30.98 -12.23
CA SER A 276 -13.48 -31.63 -12.86
C SER A 276 -13.09 -32.42 -14.12
N ASP A 277 -12.35 -33.51 -13.93
CA ASP A 277 -12.17 -34.55 -14.96
C ASP A 277 -13.47 -35.35 -15.16
N GLU A 278 -14.45 -34.79 -15.88
CA GLU A 278 -15.57 -35.56 -16.44
C GLU A 278 -15.63 -35.44 -17.96
N VAL A 279 -15.38 -36.57 -18.65
CA VAL A 279 -15.42 -36.71 -20.10
C VAL A 279 -16.79 -37.23 -20.55
N PRO A 280 -17.60 -36.45 -21.29
CA PRO A 280 -18.83 -36.98 -21.89
C PRO A 280 -18.49 -37.80 -23.15
N ARG A 281 -18.69 -39.12 -23.09
CA ARG A 281 -18.69 -39.98 -24.28
C ARG A 281 -20.01 -39.84 -25.05
N ALA A 282 -19.99 -39.39 -26.30
CA ALA A 282 -20.92 -39.87 -27.33
C ALA A 282 -20.52 -39.53 -28.79
N LEU A 283 -20.31 -40.58 -29.59
CA LEU A 283 -20.85 -40.81 -30.95
C LEU A 283 -20.72 -39.73 -32.05
N GLY A 284 -20.17 -40.14 -33.21
CA GLY A 284 -20.60 -39.62 -34.53
C GLY A 284 -19.49 -39.24 -35.51
N ARG A 285 -19.13 -40.15 -36.43
CA ARG A 285 -18.20 -39.85 -37.54
C ARG A 285 -18.80 -38.85 -38.55
N ARG A 286 -18.00 -37.89 -39.03
CA ARG A 286 -17.74 -37.70 -40.48
C ARG A 286 -16.49 -36.85 -40.76
N LYS A 287 -15.59 -37.36 -41.62
CA LYS A 287 -14.42 -36.65 -42.15
C LYS A 287 -14.83 -35.57 -43.15
N ARG A 288 -14.15 -34.41 -43.14
CA ARG A 288 -13.58 -33.79 -44.36
C ARG A 288 -12.42 -32.86 -44.01
N ASN A 289 -11.49 -32.71 -44.96
CA ASN A 289 -10.15 -32.17 -44.74
C ASN A 289 -10.12 -30.63 -44.71
N GLY A 290 -9.20 -30.07 -43.90
CA GLY A 290 -8.73 -28.68 -43.93
C GLY A 290 -7.34 -28.63 -43.27
N ARG A 291 -6.41 -27.82 -43.80
CA ARG A 291 -4.99 -27.84 -43.39
C ARG A 291 -4.73 -26.95 -42.17
N ASN A 292 -3.77 -27.36 -41.34
CA ASN A 292 -3.06 -26.53 -40.37
C ASN A 292 -1.56 -26.86 -40.48
N PRO A 293 -0.65 -25.87 -40.42
CA PRO A 293 0.76 -26.10 -40.12
C PRO A 293 1.11 -25.59 -38.70
N ASP A 294 1.90 -26.37 -37.97
CA ASP A 294 2.45 -26.04 -36.65
C ASP A 294 3.45 -24.88 -36.69
N CYS A 295 3.61 -24.22 -35.53
CA CYS A 295 4.94 -23.86 -35.03
C CYS A 295 5.06 -24.27 -33.56
N SER A 296 6.06 -25.08 -33.26
CA SER A 296 6.29 -25.71 -31.96
C SER A 296 7.21 -24.87 -31.06
N ASP A 297 6.96 -24.92 -29.76
CA ASP A 297 7.96 -24.74 -28.69
C ASP A 297 8.90 -26.00 -28.69
N PRO A 298 10.15 -25.97 -28.19
CA PRO A 298 10.33 -26.03 -26.74
C PRO A 298 11.62 -25.42 -26.11
N ASN A 299 11.49 -25.11 -24.82
CA ASN A 299 12.49 -25.14 -23.72
C ASN A 299 13.61 -24.07 -23.70
N HIS A 300 13.77 -23.24 -22.66
CA HIS A 300 13.76 -23.40 -21.18
C HIS A 300 15.14 -23.71 -20.60
N GLU A 301 15.78 -22.70 -19.99
CA GLU A 301 16.56 -22.80 -18.74
C GLU A 301 16.94 -21.40 -18.18
N ARG A 302 17.06 -21.30 -16.85
CA ARG A 302 17.72 -20.23 -16.05
C ARG A 302 18.51 -20.98 -14.93
N PRO A 303 19.30 -20.36 -13.99
CA PRO A 303 19.57 -18.93 -13.72
C PRO A 303 21.05 -18.59 -13.29
N VAL A 304 21.23 -17.40 -12.68
CA VAL A 304 22.31 -16.95 -11.73
C VAL A 304 23.69 -16.53 -12.33
N PRO A 305 24.55 -15.74 -11.62
CA PRO A 305 24.48 -14.28 -11.49
C PRO A 305 25.72 -13.49 -12.00
N LEU A 306 25.66 -12.15 -11.95
CA LEU A 306 26.82 -11.28 -12.13
C LEU A 306 27.90 -11.49 -11.04
N ALA A 307 29.16 -11.48 -11.47
CA ALA A 307 30.31 -11.19 -10.62
C ALA A 307 31.29 -10.24 -11.35
N ALA A 308 31.45 -9.04 -10.76
CA ALA A 308 32.65 -8.21 -10.64
C ALA A 308 33.73 -8.11 -11.76
N ARG A 309 34.25 -6.87 -11.84
CA ARG A 309 35.67 -6.46 -11.91
C ARG A 309 36.33 -6.05 -13.26
N LEU A 310 36.86 -4.81 -13.19
CA LEU A 310 38.14 -4.29 -13.72
C LEU A 310 38.16 -3.43 -15.01
N ILE A 311 38.78 -2.25 -14.83
CA ILE A 311 39.41 -1.35 -15.81
C ILE A 311 40.87 -1.85 -15.96
N PRO A 312 41.49 -1.87 -17.16
CA PRO A 312 42.34 -0.74 -17.63
C PRO A 312 42.01 -0.33 -19.09
N ASP A 313 42.22 0.88 -19.64
CA ASP A 313 43.18 2.02 -19.48
C ASP A 313 44.13 2.13 -20.71
N TYR A 314 44.49 3.37 -21.11
CA TYR A 314 45.34 3.77 -22.27
C TYR A 314 44.77 3.54 -23.71
N SER A 315 45.06 4.35 -24.75
CA SER A 315 45.95 5.53 -24.92
C SER A 315 45.52 6.43 -26.10
N GLU A 316 45.84 7.74 -26.02
CA GLU A 316 46.35 8.70 -27.07
C GLU A 316 45.88 8.58 -28.55
N SER A 317 45.70 9.63 -29.37
CA SER A 317 46.31 10.98 -29.47
C SER A 317 45.32 11.94 -30.21
N GLU A 318 45.59 13.15 -30.72
CA GLU A 318 46.78 14.02 -30.91
C GLU A 318 46.49 15.48 -30.42
N ASP A 319 47.32 16.44 -30.84
CA ASP A 319 47.22 17.90 -30.60
C ASP A 319 46.19 18.65 -31.46
N GLU A 320 45.70 19.80 -30.95
CA GLU A 320 45.99 21.11 -31.56
C GLU A 320 45.78 22.26 -30.53
N ARG A 321 46.75 23.18 -30.47
CA ARG A 321 46.79 24.42 -29.70
C ARG A 321 47.74 25.38 -30.46
N PRO A 322 47.78 26.71 -30.20
CA PRO A 322 46.91 27.55 -29.36
C PRO A 322 46.52 28.89 -30.05
N LEU A 323 45.93 29.86 -29.31
CA LEU A 323 46.59 31.17 -29.06
C LEU A 323 45.73 32.16 -28.21
N ALA A 324 46.41 32.92 -27.35
CA ALA A 324 46.06 34.21 -26.70
C ALA A 324 44.60 34.43 -26.20
N ALA A 325 44.28 34.44 -24.91
CA ALA A 325 44.73 35.36 -23.84
C ALA A 325 44.44 36.87 -24.09
N ARG A 326 43.64 37.50 -23.21
CA ARG A 326 43.94 38.78 -22.51
C ARG A 326 42.82 39.26 -21.54
N PHE A 327 43.25 39.67 -20.33
CA PHE A 327 42.69 40.61 -19.33
C PHE A 327 41.17 40.93 -19.26
N SER A 328 40.44 40.84 -18.13
CA SER A 328 40.62 41.36 -16.74
C SER A 328 40.09 42.79 -16.48
N LYS A 329 39.09 42.89 -15.56
CA LYS A 329 38.55 44.09 -14.85
C LYS A 329 37.79 45.11 -15.73
N ILE A 330 36.65 45.68 -15.30
CA ILE A 330 36.42 46.74 -14.28
C ILE A 330 34.93 46.65 -13.82
N ARG A 331 34.54 46.48 -12.54
CA ARG A 331 34.29 47.45 -11.42
C ARG A 331 33.38 48.68 -11.71
N GLY A 332 32.32 48.87 -10.92
CA GLY A 332 31.53 50.13 -10.80
C GLY A 332 30.05 49.94 -11.14
N TYR A 333 29.06 49.92 -10.23
CA TYR A 333 28.57 50.95 -9.28
C TYR A 333 27.85 52.13 -9.97
N GLU A 334 26.51 52.13 -10.00
CA GLU A 334 25.64 53.12 -9.33
C GLU A 334 24.14 52.87 -9.57
N ARG A 335 23.34 53.10 -8.50
CA ARG A 335 21.88 53.35 -8.42
C ARG A 335 20.92 52.31 -9.01
#